data_AF-A0A067DYV3-F1
#
_entry.id   AF-A0A067DYV3-F1
#
_cell.length_a   1.000
_cell.length_b   1.000
_cell.length_c   1.000
_cell.angle_alpha   90.00
_cell.angle_beta   90.00
_cell.angle_gamma   90.00
#
_symmetry.space_group_name_H-M   'P 1'
#
loop_
_entity.id
_entity.type
_entity.pdbx_description
1 polymer ?
#
loop_
_entity_poly.entity_id
_entity_poly.type
_entity_poly.pdbx_seq_one_letter_code
_entity_poly.pdbx_strand_id
1 'polypeptide(L)'
;MEDFSTIMTTNFESAYHLSQLAHPLLKASGNGNIVFISSVAGVIALPMCSIYASSKGAMNELTKNLACEWAKDKIRVNSVAPWMIRTPLVDNLKKILRSWNKQIA
;
A
#
# COMPACT_ATOMS: atom_id res chain seq x y z
N MET A 1 5.17 14.09 13.83
CA MET A 1 5.51 14.50 12.44
C MET A 1 6.37 13.45 11.77
N GLU A 2 7.36 12.88 12.47
CA GLU A 2 8.22 11.80 11.96
C GLU A 2 7.42 10.59 11.47
N ASP A 3 6.47 10.07 12.27
CA ASP A 3 5.62 8.93 11.88
C ASP A 3 4.82 9.15 10.58
N PHE A 4 4.30 10.36 10.34
CA PHE A 4 3.54 10.64 9.12
C PHE A 4 4.43 10.56 7.88
N SER A 5 5.53 11.32 7.90
CA SER A 5 6.49 11.38 6.79
C SER A 5 7.06 10.01 6.50
N THR A 6 7.54 9.30 7.53
CA THR A 6 8.10 7.96 7.38
C THR A 6 7.10 6.99 6.76
N ILE A 7 5.84 6.97 7.21
CA ILE A 7 4.81 6.06 6.66
C ILE A 7 4.48 6.41 5.21
N MET A 8 4.26 7.69 4.89
CA MET A 8 3.88 8.12 3.55
C MET A 8 5.02 7.94 2.55
N THR A 9 6.23 8.36 2.90
CA THR A 9 7.41 8.19 2.06
C THR A 9 7.71 6.71 1.82
N THR A 10 7.66 5.89 2.86
CA THR A 10 7.96 4.46 2.75
C THR A 10 6.90 3.70 1.95
N ASN A 11 5.62 3.95 2.18
CA ASN A 11 4.56 3.14 1.57
C ASN A 11 4.11 3.66 0.20
N PHE A 12 3.91 4.98 0.09
CA PHE A 12 3.27 5.58 -1.08
C PHE A 12 4.28 6.22 -2.02
N GLU A 13 5.11 7.15 -1.54
CA GLU A 13 6.03 7.89 -2.42
C GLU A 13 7.07 6.97 -3.06
N SER A 14 7.61 6.02 -2.30
CA SER A 14 8.54 5.01 -2.83
C SER A 14 7.93 4.22 -3.99
N ALA A 15 6.68 3.76 -3.84
CA ALA A 15 5.96 2.98 -4.83
C ALA A 15 5.65 3.83 -6.08
N TYR A 16 5.23 5.08 -5.88
CA TYR A 16 4.97 6.03 -6.96
C TYR A 16 6.24 6.32 -7.77
N HIS A 17 7.31 6.76 -7.12
CA HIS A 17 8.56 7.10 -7.80
C HIS A 17 9.22 5.90 -8.47
N LEU A 18 9.23 4.74 -7.83
CA LEU A 18 9.72 3.52 -8.45
C LEU A 18 8.93 3.15 -9.70
N SER A 19 7.61 3.34 -9.68
CA SER A 19 6.76 3.07 -10.86
C SER A 19 7.12 4.00 -12.02
N GLN A 20 7.33 5.30 -11.76
CA GLN A 20 7.75 6.25 -12.79
C GLN A 20 9.09 5.85 -13.41
N LEU A 21 10.08 5.50 -12.58
CA LEU A 21 11.40 5.07 -13.04
C LEU A 21 11.35 3.73 -13.79
N ALA A 22 10.45 2.82 -13.40
CA ALA A 22 10.30 1.52 -14.02
C ALA A 22 9.52 1.54 -15.33
N HIS A 23 8.67 2.55 -15.58
CA HIS A 23 7.83 2.65 -16.78
C HIS A 23 8.57 2.39 -18.10
N PRO A 24 9.71 3.04 -18.42
CA PRO A 24 10.41 2.78 -19.69
C PRO A 24 10.88 1.32 -19.81
N LEU A 25 11.31 0.70 -18.71
CA LEU A 25 11.77 -0.69 -18.69
C LEU A 25 10.60 -1.67 -18.84
N LEU A 26 9.49 -1.40 -18.16
CA LEU A 26 8.26 -2.18 -18.25
C LEU A 26 7.68 -2.10 -19.66
N LYS A 27 7.68 -0.92 -20.27
CA LYS A 27 7.24 -0.72 -21.65
C LYS A 27 8.13 -1.45 -22.64
N ALA A 28 9.46 -1.38 -22.47
CA ALA A 28 10.41 -2.09 -23.32
C ALA A 28 10.25 -3.62 -23.25
N SER A 29 9.77 -4.16 -22.12
CA SER A 29 9.50 -5.60 -21.98
C SER A 29 8.35 -6.11 -22.86
N GLY A 30 7.45 -5.23 -23.31
CA GLY A 30 6.27 -5.59 -24.11
C GLY A 30 5.15 -6.33 -23.37
N ASN A 31 5.35 -6.69 -22.09
CA ASN A 31 4.35 -7.35 -21.22
C ASN A 31 4.62 -7.02 -19.73
N GLY A 32 4.64 -5.72 -19.41
CA GLY A 32 4.97 -5.26 -18.06
C GLY A 32 3.87 -5.58 -17.04
N ASN A 33 4.26 -5.87 -15.80
CA ASN A 33 3.31 -6.12 -14.71
C ASN A 33 3.80 -5.44 -13.42
N ILE A 34 2.89 -4.74 -12.74
CA ILE A 34 3.08 -4.19 -11.40
C ILE A 34 2.01 -4.78 -10.48
N VAL A 35 2.43 -5.24 -9.30
CA VAL A 35 1.54 -5.66 -8.22
C VAL A 35 1.90 -4.89 -6.97
N PHE A 36 1.03 -3.97 -6.58
CA PHE A 36 1.17 -3.26 -5.32
C PHE A 36 0.66 -4.10 -4.14
N ILE A 37 1.35 -3.99 -3.01
CA ILE A 37 0.92 -4.59 -1.75
C ILE A 37 0.23 -3.50 -0.91
N SER A 38 -1.10 -3.47 -1.00
CA SER A 38 -1.94 -2.58 -0.23
C SER A 38 -2.29 -3.20 1.14
N SER A 39 -3.47 -2.90 1.67
CA SER A 39 -4.04 -3.43 2.89
C SER A 39 -5.54 -3.26 2.86
N VAL A 40 -6.27 -4.12 3.55
CA VAL A 40 -7.69 -3.90 3.81
C VAL A 40 -7.96 -2.58 4.55
N ALA A 41 -7.00 -2.07 5.31
CA ALA A 41 -7.08 -0.76 5.95
C ALA A 41 -7.17 0.38 4.93
N GLY A 42 -6.73 0.17 3.69
CA GLY A 42 -6.91 1.10 2.57
C GLY A 42 -8.27 1.01 1.88
N VAL A 43 -9.17 0.15 2.37
CA VAL A 43 -10.52 -0.08 1.82
C VAL A 43 -11.59 0.20 2.88
N ILE A 44 -11.35 -0.20 4.13
CA ILE A 44 -12.25 0.04 5.25
C ILE A 44 -11.52 0.71 6.42
N ALA A 45 -12.26 1.43 7.26
CA ALA A 45 -11.71 2.09 8.43
C ALA A 45 -11.37 1.09 9.54
N LEU A 46 -10.16 1.20 10.09
CA LEU A 46 -9.71 0.43 11.26
C LEU A 46 -9.17 1.37 12.35
N PRO A 47 -9.46 1.13 13.64
CA PRO A 47 -8.93 1.92 14.73
C PRO A 47 -7.40 1.96 14.74
N MET A 48 -6.82 3.08 15.15
CA MET A 48 -5.36 3.29 15.29
C MET A 48 -4.54 3.19 13.99
N CYS A 49 -5.18 3.10 12.82
CA CYS A 49 -4.49 2.94 11.54
C CYS A 49 -4.62 4.15 10.60
N SER A 50 -5.06 5.33 11.06
CA SER A 50 -5.43 6.45 10.16
C SER A 50 -4.39 6.78 9.08
N ILE A 51 -3.14 7.03 9.45
CA ILE A 51 -2.08 7.40 8.50
C ILE A 51 -1.70 6.20 7.60
N TYR A 52 -1.55 5.02 8.19
CA TYR A 52 -1.27 3.79 7.44
C TYR A 52 -2.37 3.49 6.42
N ALA A 53 -3.63 3.54 6.84
CA ALA A 53 -4.83 3.38 6.03
C ALA A 53 -4.83 4.38 4.87
N SER A 54 -4.57 5.67 5.13
CA SER A 54 -4.46 6.69 4.10
C SER A 54 -3.35 6.36 3.08
N SER A 55 -2.18 5.93 3.53
CA SER A 55 -1.08 5.54 2.62
C SER A 55 -1.47 4.36 1.72
N LYS A 56 -2.21 3.39 2.25
CA LYS A 56 -2.66 2.20 1.50
C LYS A 56 -3.86 2.51 0.60
N GLY A 57 -4.73 3.42 1.00
CA GLY A 57 -5.79 3.97 0.16
C GLY A 57 -5.24 4.73 -1.04
N ALA A 58 -4.20 5.55 -0.82
CA ALA A 58 -3.50 6.23 -1.91
C ALA A 58 -2.88 5.25 -2.92
N MET A 59 -2.31 4.14 -2.46
CA MET A 59 -1.82 3.07 -3.35
C MET A 59 -2.95 2.42 -4.17
N ASN A 60 -4.14 2.24 -3.58
CA ASN A 60 -5.30 1.68 -4.31
C ASN A 60 -5.75 2.63 -5.43
N GLU A 61 -5.78 3.93 -5.17
CA GLU A 61 -6.11 4.93 -6.19
C GLU A 61 -5.03 4.99 -7.28
N LEU A 62 -3.75 4.99 -6.89
CA LEU A 62 -2.63 4.94 -7.82
C LEU A 62 -2.72 3.72 -8.76
N THR A 63 -3.05 2.55 -8.19
CA THR A 63 -3.22 1.32 -8.97
C THR A 63 -4.20 1.49 -10.12
N LYS A 64 -5.37 2.08 -9.83
CA LYS A 64 -6.43 2.28 -10.83
C LYS A 64 -5.97 3.25 -11.92
N ASN A 65 -5.37 4.37 -11.52
CA ASN A 65 -4.91 5.39 -12.47
C ASN A 65 -3.80 4.84 -13.38
N LEU A 66 -2.76 4.20 -12.82
CA LEU A 66 -1.68 3.62 -13.62
C LEU A 66 -2.15 2.47 -14.52
N ALA A 67 -3.10 1.66 -14.06
CA ALA A 67 -3.68 0.60 -14.89
C ALA A 67 -4.35 1.17 -16.15
N CYS A 68 -5.11 2.27 -16.01
CA CYS A 68 -5.75 2.95 -17.13
C CYS A 68 -4.73 3.66 -18.03
N GLU A 69 -3.80 4.41 -17.44
CA GLU A 69 -2.82 5.21 -18.18
C GLU A 69 -1.87 4.35 -19.00
N TRP A 70 -1.43 3.21 -18.44
CA TRP A 70 -0.35 2.39 -19.01
C TRP A 70 -0.85 1.15 -19.76
N ALA A 71 -2.17 0.93 -19.85
CA ALA A 71 -2.75 -0.17 -20.62
C ALA A 71 -2.29 -0.17 -22.09
N LYS A 72 -2.19 1.00 -22.72
CA LYS A 72 -1.72 1.15 -24.11
C LYS A 72 -0.27 0.69 -24.32
N ASP A 73 0.52 0.71 -23.25
CA ASP A 73 1.92 0.27 -23.25
C ASP A 73 2.05 -1.23 -22.93
N LYS A 74 0.92 -1.97 -22.88
CA LYS A 74 0.85 -3.38 -22.46
C LYS A 74 1.38 -3.61 -21.05
N ILE A 75 1.18 -2.64 -20.16
CA ILE A 75 1.53 -2.74 -18.74
C ILE A 75 0.25 -2.96 -17.94
N ARG A 76 0.20 -4.03 -17.14
CA ARG A 76 -0.90 -4.29 -16.21
C ARG A 76 -0.49 -3.86 -14.81
N VAL A 77 -1.38 -3.15 -14.13
CA VAL A 77 -1.17 -2.71 -12.75
C VAL A 77 -2.32 -3.22 -11.90
N ASN A 78 -2.00 -3.93 -10.82
CA ASN A 78 -2.97 -4.47 -9.88
C ASN A 78 -2.50 -4.22 -8.45
N SER A 79 -3.42 -4.37 -7.49
CA SER A 79 -3.13 -4.27 -6.07
C SER A 79 -3.76 -5.45 -5.34
N VAL A 80 -3.04 -5.97 -4.35
CA VAL A 80 -3.56 -6.97 -3.41
C VAL A 80 -3.72 -6.28 -2.06
N ALA A 81 -4.87 -6.46 -1.42
CA ALA A 81 -5.18 -5.88 -0.11
C ALA A 81 -5.34 -7.00 0.94
N PRO A 82 -4.26 -7.43 1.61
CA PRO A 82 -4.34 -8.45 2.64
C PRO A 82 -5.08 -7.97 3.88
N TRP A 83 -5.70 -8.92 4.59
CA TRP A 83 -6.05 -8.79 6.00
C TRP A 83 -4.83 -9.14 6.88
N MET A 84 -5.05 -9.58 8.11
CA MET A 84 -3.99 -10.16 8.95
C MET A 84 -3.41 -11.42 8.33
N ILE A 85 -2.12 -11.38 8.01
CA ILE A 85 -1.33 -12.52 7.55
C ILE A 85 -0.28 -12.85 8.63
N ARG A 86 0.00 -14.14 8.84
CA ARG A 86 1.00 -14.57 9.84
C ARG A 86 2.40 -14.16 9.41
N THR A 87 2.87 -13.02 9.91
CA THR A 87 4.22 -12.49 9.74
C THR A 87 4.71 -11.89 11.06
N PRO A 88 6.04 -11.69 11.25
CA PRO A 88 6.57 -11.04 12.46
C PRO A 88 5.96 -9.65 12.74
N LEU A 89 5.51 -8.95 11.70
CA LEU A 89 4.85 -7.64 11.82
C LEU A 89 3.58 -7.71 12.70
N VAL A 90 2.81 -8.80 12.56
CA VAL A 90 1.53 -8.97 13.27
C VAL A 90 1.73 -9.24 14.77
N ASP A 91 2.88 -9.77 15.18
CA ASP A 91 3.14 -10.05 16.59
C ASP A 91 3.26 -8.77 17.42
N ASN A 92 3.73 -7.68 16.81
CA ASN A 92 3.71 -6.35 17.44
C ASN A 92 2.29 -5.75 17.50
N LEU A 93 1.49 -5.95 16.44
CA LEU A 93 0.11 -5.46 16.41
C LEU A 93 -0.75 -6.10 17.51
N LYS A 94 -0.57 -7.41 17.76
CA LYS A 94 -1.27 -8.13 18.84
C LYS A 94 -0.99 -7.53 20.22
N LYS A 95 0.24 -7.07 20.47
CA LYS A 95 0.61 -6.41 21.74
C LYS A 95 -0.11 -5.07 21.91
N ILE A 96 -0.17 -4.27 20.84
CA ILE A 96 -0.84 -2.96 20.84
C ILE A 96 -2.34 -3.12 21.05
N LEU A 97 -3.00 -4.03 20.33
CA LEU A 97 -4.43 -4.28 20.47
C LEU A 97 -4.81 -4.75 21.88
N ARG A 98 -3.98 -5.60 22.50
CA ARG A 98 -4.18 -6.03 23.90
C ARG A 98 -4.05 -4.87 24.89
N SER A 99 -3.14 -3.94 24.64
CA SER A 99 -2.99 -2.74 25.48
C SER A 99 -4.18 -1.80 25.34
N TRP A 100 -4.65 -1.58 24.10
CA TRP A 100 -5.78 -0.71 23.82
C TRP A 100 -7.07 -1.25 24.46
N ASN A 101 -7.39 -2.53 24.27
CA ASN A 101 -8.58 -3.16 24.89
C ASN A 101 -8.61 -3.06 26.43
N LYS A 102 -7.45 -2.92 27.08
CA LYS A 102 -7.38 -2.71 28.55
C LYS A 102 -7.63 -1.26 28.98
N GLN A 103 -7.48 -0.28 28.07
CA GLN A 103 -7.68 1.14 28.38
C GLN A 103 -9.12 1.61 28.19
N ILE A 104 -9.90 0.86 27.42
CA ILE A 104 -11.33 1.11 27.16
C ILE A 104 -12.26 0.14 27.93
N ALA A 105 -11.70 -0.69 28.81
CA ALA A 105 -12.42 -1.60 29.71
C ALA A 105 -12.43 -1.06 31.15
#